data_AF-A0AAJ2A2M0-F1
#
_entry.id   AF-A0AAJ2A2M0-F1
#
_cell.length_a   1.000
_cell.length_b   1.000
_cell.length_c   1.000
_cell.angle_alpha   90.00
_cell.angle_beta   90.00
_cell.angle_gamma   90.00
#
_symmetry.space_group_name_H-M   'P 1'
#
loop_
_entity.id
_entity.type
_entity.pdbx_description
1 polymer ?
#
loop_
_entity_poly.entity_id
_entity_poly.type
_entity_poly.pdbx_seq_one_letter_code
_entity_poly.pdbx_strand_id
1 'polypeptide(L)'
;MQWTDPLELSNNFVSAPKEPGFPDAIRVKPKTPARGGGGLLMRWKLSDGRICEWDSQHGEVEMYSKRGKHLGPFDPETGEPISGKAADSTRLIEP
;
A
#
# COMPACT_ATOMS: atom_id res chain seq x y z
N MET A 1 -21.28 24.69 -17.93
CA MET A 1 -21.81 23.35 -18.22
C MET A 1 -20.77 22.36 -17.74
N GLN A 2 -20.95 21.82 -16.54
CA GLN A 2 -20.01 20.87 -15.94
C GLN A 2 -20.43 19.46 -16.41
N TRP A 3 -19.56 18.78 -17.14
CA TRP A 3 -19.68 17.36 -17.43
C TRP A 3 -19.05 16.62 -16.25
N THR A 4 -19.84 15.87 -15.48
CA THR A 4 -19.32 14.93 -14.47
C THR A 4 -19.05 13.59 -15.14
N ASP A 5 -17.80 13.14 -15.08
CA ASP A 5 -17.36 11.84 -15.59
C ASP A 5 -18.06 10.71 -14.81
N PRO A 6 -18.91 9.87 -15.46
CA PRO A 6 -19.65 8.81 -14.78
C PRO A 6 -18.77 7.64 -14.29
N LEU A 7 -17.46 7.67 -14.53
CA LEU A 7 -16.52 6.59 -14.19
C LEU A 7 -15.49 6.94 -13.11
N GLU A 8 -15.51 8.15 -12.54
CA GLU A 8 -14.49 8.61 -11.55
C GLU A 8 -13.04 8.41 -12.06
N LEU A 9 -12.80 8.54 -13.38
CA LEU A 9 -11.46 8.39 -13.98
C LEU A 9 -10.60 9.67 -13.88
N SER A 10 -10.80 10.49 -12.84
CA SER A 10 -9.76 11.45 -12.47
C SER A 10 -8.63 10.63 -11.83
N ASN A 11 -7.60 10.36 -12.62
CA ASN A 11 -6.49 9.45 -12.31
C ASN A 11 -5.54 10.05 -11.24
N ASN A 12 -6.08 10.44 -10.08
CA ASN A 12 -5.35 11.04 -8.97
C ASN A 12 -4.70 9.96 -8.11
N PHE A 13 -3.73 9.25 -8.69
CA PHE A 13 -2.87 8.35 -7.91
C PHE A 13 -1.85 9.17 -7.11
N VAL A 14 -1.72 8.85 -5.83
CA VAL A 14 -0.68 9.42 -4.97
C VAL A 14 0.64 8.74 -5.28
N SER A 15 1.66 9.55 -5.57
CA SER A 15 3.02 9.06 -5.76
C SER A 15 3.55 8.51 -4.44
N ALA A 16 4.19 7.36 -4.51
CA ALA A 16 4.73 6.74 -3.32
C ALA A 16 5.89 7.53 -2.73
N PRO A 17 6.07 7.50 -1.40
CA PRO A 17 7.22 8.11 -0.76
C PRO A 17 8.50 7.37 -1.18
N LYS A 18 9.63 8.08 -1.14
CA LYS A 18 10.95 7.47 -1.34
C LYS A 18 11.26 6.47 -0.22
N GLU A 19 10.91 6.85 1.01
CA GLU A 19 11.11 6.08 2.25
C GLU A 19 9.83 6.21 3.07
N PRO A 20 9.21 5.10 3.51
CA PRO A 20 8.04 5.18 4.37
C PRO A 20 8.45 5.50 5.81
N GLY A 21 7.49 5.90 6.65
CA GLY A 21 7.63 6.21 8.08
C GLY A 21 8.03 5.04 8.98
N PHE A 22 8.66 4.01 8.41
CA PHE A 22 9.21 2.85 9.08
C PHE A 22 10.74 2.89 8.93
N PRO A 23 11.50 3.31 9.97
CA PRO A 23 12.94 3.54 9.86
C PRO A 23 13.77 2.31 9.43
N ASP A 24 13.24 1.11 9.63
CA ASP A 24 13.87 -0.16 9.28
C ASP A 24 13.34 -0.77 7.96
N ALA A 25 12.52 -0.04 7.21
CA ALA A 25 12.01 -0.49 5.93
C ALA A 25 13.09 -0.48 4.84
N ILE A 26 13.32 -1.64 4.25
CA ILE A 26 14.18 -1.78 3.08
C ILE A 26 13.33 -2.01 1.82
N ARG A 27 13.64 -1.30 0.74
CA ARG A 27 12.97 -1.50 -0.54
C ARG A 27 13.35 -2.87 -1.11
N VAL A 28 12.36 -3.66 -1.54
CA VAL A 28 12.56 -5.01 -2.08
C VAL A 28 11.91 -5.16 -3.45
N LYS A 29 12.20 -6.27 -4.14
CA LYS A 29 11.58 -6.56 -5.43
C LYS A 29 10.05 -6.64 -5.27
N PRO A 30 9.28 -5.87 -6.04
CA PRO A 30 7.83 -5.91 -5.98
C PRO A 30 7.30 -7.22 -6.57
N LYS A 31 6.13 -7.69 -6.09
CA LYS A 31 5.49 -8.94 -6.55
C LYS A 31 4.01 -8.78 -6.90
N THR A 32 3.27 -7.96 -6.15
CA THR A 32 1.82 -7.79 -6.37
C THR A 32 1.54 -6.91 -7.59
N PRO A 33 0.73 -7.37 -8.56
CA PRO A 33 0.30 -6.52 -9.67
C PRO A 33 -0.59 -5.36 -9.23
N ALA A 34 -0.39 -4.18 -9.80
CA ALA A 34 -1.28 -3.04 -9.58
C ALA A 34 -2.67 -3.31 -10.20
N ARG A 35 -3.74 -2.98 -9.46
CA ARG A 35 -5.10 -3.06 -9.97
C ARG A 35 -5.29 -2.04 -11.09
N GLY A 36 -5.75 -2.49 -12.26
CA GLY A 36 -5.96 -1.63 -13.43
C GLY A 36 -4.84 -1.67 -14.47
N GLY A 37 -3.75 -2.42 -14.21
CA GLY A 37 -2.63 -2.52 -15.14
C GLY A 37 -1.70 -1.31 -15.02
N GLY A 38 -0.48 -1.54 -14.52
CA GLY A 38 0.50 -0.48 -14.31
C GLY A 38 1.85 -0.98 -13.78
N GLY A 39 2.11 -2.29 -13.91
CA GLY A 39 3.25 -2.95 -13.30
C GLY A 39 2.93 -3.53 -11.92
N LEU A 40 3.92 -3.53 -11.04
CA LEU A 40 3.85 -4.13 -9.70
C LEU A 40 3.87 -3.03 -8.63
N LEU A 41 3.14 -3.25 -7.53
CA LEU A 41 3.10 -2.36 -6.38
C LEU A 41 4.48 -2.26 -5.73
N MET A 42 4.94 -1.05 -5.43
CA MET A 42 6.19 -0.87 -4.71
C MET A 42 6.11 -1.56 -3.35
N ARG A 43 7.20 -2.24 -2.98
CA ARG A 43 7.26 -3.08 -1.80
C ARG A 43 8.48 -2.77 -0.95
N TRP A 44 8.28 -2.78 0.36
CA TRP A 44 9.33 -2.77 1.38
C TRP A 44 9.18 -3.96 2.32
N LYS A 45 10.25 -4.25 3.05
CA LYS A 45 10.27 -5.25 4.12
C LYS A 45 10.86 -4.63 5.38
N LEU A 46 10.22 -4.86 6.52
CA LEU A 46 10.71 -4.45 7.84
C LEU A 46 11.69 -5.50 8.40
N SER A 47 12.45 -5.14 9.42
CA SER A 47 13.45 -6.01 10.04
C SER A 47 12.86 -7.30 10.63
N ASP A 48 11.63 -7.24 11.15
CA ASP A 48 10.88 -8.38 11.67
C ASP A 48 10.23 -9.27 10.59
N GLY A 49 10.40 -8.87 9.32
CA GLY A 49 9.94 -9.58 8.15
C GLY A 49 8.52 -9.24 7.70
N ARG A 50 7.84 -8.26 8.32
CA ARG A 50 6.61 -7.68 7.77
C ARG A 50 6.88 -7.06 6.39
N ILE A 51 5.85 -7.07 5.56
CA ILE A 51 5.89 -6.61 4.18
C ILE A 51 4.96 -5.41 4.07
N CYS A 52 5.41 -4.37 3.38
CA CYS A 52 4.67 -3.14 3.17
C CYS A 52 4.52 -2.92 1.67
N GLU A 53 3.31 -2.66 1.19
CA GLU A 53 3.05 -2.31 -0.21
C GLU A 53 2.39 -0.93 -0.32
N TRP A 54 2.74 -0.17 -1.35
CA TRP A 54 2.13 1.14 -1.59
C TRP A 54 0.75 1.00 -2.23
N ASP A 55 -0.26 1.58 -1.59
CA ASP A 55 -1.57 1.81 -2.18
C ASP A 55 -1.66 3.22 -2.72
N SER A 56 -1.44 3.37 -4.03
CA SER A 56 -1.50 4.66 -4.71
C SER A 56 -2.91 5.24 -4.85
N GLN A 57 -3.96 4.45 -4.65
CA GLN A 57 -5.34 4.96 -4.71
C GLN A 57 -5.67 5.74 -3.45
N HIS A 58 -5.14 5.29 -2.31
CA HIS A 58 -5.45 5.89 -1.00
C HIS A 58 -4.29 6.70 -0.42
N GLY A 59 -3.07 6.56 -0.95
CA GLY A 59 -1.89 7.22 -0.41
C GLY A 59 -1.42 6.58 0.89
N GLU A 60 -1.56 5.26 1.02
CA GLU A 60 -1.36 4.53 2.27
C GLU A 60 -0.36 3.38 2.10
N VAL A 61 0.24 2.94 3.21
CA VAL A 61 1.04 1.71 3.24
C VAL A 61 0.19 0.55 3.72
N GLU A 62 -0.04 -0.42 2.86
CA GLU A 62 -0.71 -1.67 3.21
C GLU A 62 0.30 -2.63 3.82
N MET A 63 0.12 -2.98 5.09
CA MET A 63 1.05 -3.83 5.81
C MET A 63 0.56 -5.27 5.87
N TYR A 64 1.50 -6.20 5.76
CA TYR A 64 1.28 -7.63 5.80
C TYR A 64 2.29 -8.30 6.73
N SER A 65 1.87 -9.38 7.40
CA SER A 65 2.77 -10.23 8.16
C SER A 65 3.82 -10.89 7.27
N LYS A 66 4.88 -11.46 7.86
CA LYS A 66 5.88 -12.28 7.14
C LYS A 66 5.31 -13.49 6.39
N ARG A 67 4.04 -13.83 6.62
CA ARG A 67 3.29 -14.90 5.93
C ARG A 67 2.22 -14.35 4.98
N GLY A 68 2.25 -13.06 4.67
CA GLY A 68 1.38 -12.44 3.68
C GLY A 68 -0.02 -12.09 4.16
N LYS A 69 -0.38 -12.33 5.43
CA LYS A 69 -1.67 -11.91 6.01
C LYS A 69 -1.73 -10.41 6.18
N HIS A 70 -2.82 -9.77 5.73
CA HIS A 70 -3.04 -8.34 5.86
C HIS A 70 -3.18 -7.91 7.33
N LEU A 71 -2.53 -6.81 7.68
CA LEU A 71 -2.50 -6.21 9.02
C LEU A 71 -3.22 -4.85 9.08
N GLY A 72 -3.60 -4.30 7.92
CA GLY A 72 -4.26 -3.02 7.80
C GLY A 72 -3.39 -1.97 7.11
N PRO A 73 -3.97 -0.79 6.84
CA PRO A 73 -3.27 0.34 6.27
C PRO A 73 -2.63 1.22 7.35
N PHE A 74 -1.50 1.81 6.99
CA PHE A 74 -0.68 2.65 7.85
C PHE A 74 -0.34 3.94 7.13
N ASP A 75 -0.18 5.00 7.92
CA ASP A 75 0.25 6.30 7.46
C ASP A 75 1.70 6.26 6.97
N PRO A 76 1.98 6.73 5.75
CA PRO A 76 3.31 6.63 5.15
C PRO A 76 4.34 7.58 5.76
N GLU A 77 3.95 8.60 6.51
CA GLU A 77 4.88 9.56 7.11
C GLU A 77 5.24 9.18 8.55
N THR A 78 4.24 8.76 9.31
CA THR A 78 4.35 8.47 10.75
C THR A 78 4.53 6.98 11.06
N GLY A 79 4.09 6.10 10.17
CA GLY A 79 4.08 4.65 10.40
C GLY A 79 2.98 4.19 11.38
N GLU A 80 2.04 5.07 11.75
CA GLU A 80 0.92 4.75 12.63
C GLU A 80 -0.23 4.09 11.85
N PRO A 81 -1.03 3.20 12.48
CA PRO A 81 -2.23 2.66 11.84
C PRO A 81 -3.24 3.76 11.46
N ILE A 82 -3.85 3.66 10.28
CA ILE A 82 -4.91 4.59 9.89
C ILE A 82 -6.16 4.34 10.75
N SER A 83 -6.58 5.37 11.49
CA SER A 83 -7.74 5.28 12.39
C SER A 83 -9.02 4.90 11.63
N GLY A 84 -9.78 3.97 12.20
CA GLY A 84 -11.04 3.48 11.63
C GLY A 84 -10.89 2.46 10.50
N LYS A 85 -9.66 2.10 10.09
CA LYS A 85 -9.39 1.02 9.13
C LYS A 85 -8.80 -0.19 9.84
N ALA A 86 -9.28 -1.37 9.49
CA ALA A 86 -8.90 -2.62 10.14
C ALA A 86 -8.19 -3.58 9.17
N ALA A 87 -7.53 -4.59 9.74
CA ALA A 87 -7.03 -5.72 8.99
C ALA A 87 -8.19 -6.44 8.26
N ASP A 88 -7.89 -6.90 7.05
CA ASP A 88 -8.83 -7.66 6.23
C ASP A 88 -8.31 -9.09 6.08
N SER A 89 -8.93 -10.03 6.81
CA SER A 89 -8.50 -11.43 6.83
C SER A 89 -8.59 -12.14 5.46
N THR A 90 -9.34 -11.58 4.50
CA THR A 90 -9.46 -12.13 3.15
C THR A 90 -8.30 -11.71 2.25
N ARG A 91 -7.55 -10.67 2.63
CA ARG A 91 -6.40 -10.18 1.87
C ARG A 91 -5.13 -10.95 2.22
N LEU A 92 -4.55 -11.56 1.21
CA LEU A 92 -3.31 -12.31 1.25
C LEU A 92 -2.41 -11.91 0.10
N ILE A 93 -1.11 -11.83 0.36
CA ILE A 93 -0.08 -11.65 -0.67
C ILE A 93 0.94 -12.79 -0.61
N GLU A 94 1.66 -12.99 -1.71
CA GLU A 94 2.88 -13.80 -1.70
C GLU A 94 3.96 -13.07 -0.89
N PRO A 95 4.53 -13.69 0.17
CA PRO A 95 5.58 -13.07 0.97
C PRO A 95 6.85 -12.72 0.18
#